data_AF-A0A2N0Z4B7-F1
#
_entry.id   AF-A0A2N0Z4B7-F1
#
_cell.length_a   1.000
_cell.length_b   1.000
_cell.length_c   1.000
_cell.angle_alpha   90.00
_cell.angle_beta   90.00
_cell.angle_gamma   90.00
#
_symmetry.space_group_name_H-M   'P 1'
#
loop_
_entity.id
_entity.type
_entity.pdbx_description
1 polymer ?
#
loop_
_entity_poly.entity_id
_entity_poly.type
_entity_poly.pdbx_seq_one_letter_code
_entity_poly.pdbx_strand_id
1 'polypeptide(L)' 'MNMELLKKMSTELNGRTFDPALEEQLALYAQDFQPVLDELREVSKQFLLALEPAPVYFPE' A
#
# COMPACT_ATOMS: atom_id res chain seq x y z
N MET A 1 1.89 -4.20 8.02
CA MET A 1 0.99 -4.10 6.86
C MET A 1 -0.45 -3.98 7.38
N ASN A 2 -1.25 -3.01 6.92
CA ASN A 2 -2.62 -2.85 7.43
C ASN A 2 -3.57 -3.83 6.72
N MET A 3 -3.94 -4.91 7.41
CA MET A 3 -4.78 -5.94 6.81
C MET A 3 -6.22 -5.50 6.54
N GLU A 4 -6.80 -4.61 7.36
CA GLU A 4 -8.13 -4.09 7.08
C GLU A 4 -8.16 -3.27 5.79
N LEU A 5 -7.11 -2.47 5.55
CA LEU A 5 -6.96 -1.71 4.32
C LEU A 5 -6.84 -2.63 3.11
N LEU A 6 -6.03 -3.69 3.20
CA LEU A 6 -5.85 -4.66 2.13
C LEU A 6 -7.15 -5.40 1.78
N LYS A 7 -7.96 -5.76 2.79
CA LYS A 7 -9.28 -6.39 2.59
C LYS A 7 -10.25 -5.44 1.88
N LYS A 8 -10.28 -4.17 2.29
CA LYS A 8 -11.10 -3.13 1.63
C LYS A 8 -10.69 -2.95 0.17
N MET A 9 -9.39 -2.81 -0.11
CA MET A 9 -8.87 -2.68 -1.48
C MET A 9 -9.18 -3.92 -2.33
N SER A 10 -9.03 -5.14 -1.79
CA SER A 10 -9.39 -6.35 -2.55
C SER A 10 -10.88 -6.38 -2.89
N THR A 11 -11.73 -5.94 -1.97
CA THR A 11 -13.18 -5.88 -2.20
C THR A 11 -13.52 -4.85 -3.27
N GLU A 12 -12.89 -3.67 -3.24
CA GLU A 12 -13.11 -2.61 -4.23
C GLU A 12 -12.59 -3.00 -5.63
N LEU A 13 -11.43 -3.65 -5.70
CA LEU A 13 -10.77 -3.99 -6.97
C LEU A 13 -11.25 -5.31 -7.58
N ASN A 14 -11.58 -6.30 -6.75
CA ASN A 14 -11.90 -7.66 -7.19
C ASN A 14 -13.33 -8.11 -6.83
N GLY A 15 -14.11 -7.30 -6.11
CA GLY A 15 -15.47 -7.63 -5.68
C GLY A 15 -15.56 -8.70 -4.57
N ARG A 16 -14.41 -9.11 -4.00
CA ARG A 16 -14.34 -10.18 -2.99
C ARG A 16 -13.23 -9.98 -1.98
N THR A 17 -13.46 -10.48 -0.76
CA THR A 17 -12.42 -10.59 0.27
C THR A 17 -11.48 -11.77 -0.02
N PHE A 18 -10.38 -11.83 0.72
CA PHE A 18 -9.43 -12.93 0.64
C PHE A 18 -10.00 -14.24 1.21
N ASP A 19 -9.49 -15.35 0.70
CA ASP A 19 -9.71 -16.66 1.32
C ASP A 19 -9.03 -16.71 2.70
N PRO A 20 -9.63 -17.35 3.73
CA PRO A 20 -9.04 -17.43 5.07
C PRO A 20 -7.61 -18.01 5.09
N ALA A 21 -7.31 -19.00 4.26
CA ALA A 21 -5.96 -19.58 4.17
C ALA A 21 -4.95 -18.57 3.59
N LEU A 22 -5.39 -17.71 2.66
CA LEU A 22 -4.58 -16.63 2.13
C LEU A 22 -4.37 -15.52 3.18
N GLU A 23 -5.37 -15.23 4.02
CA GLU A 23 -5.24 -14.23 5.08
C GLU A 23 -4.17 -14.62 6.11
N GLU A 24 -4.11 -15.89 6.52
CA GLU A 24 -3.08 -16.40 7.42
C GLU A 24 -1.68 -16.28 6.79
N GLN A 25 -1.54 -16.62 5.51
CA GLN A 25 -0.27 -16.45 4.82
C GLN A 25 0.13 -14.97 4.70
N LEU A 26 -0.81 -14.09 4.36
CA LEU A 26 -0.55 -12.64 4.29
C LEU A 26 -0.11 -12.07 5.63
N ALA A 27 -0.64 -12.58 6.75
CA ALA A 27 -0.21 -12.18 8.09
C ALA A 27 1.24 -12.61 8.39
N LEU A 28 1.63 -13.83 8.00
CA LEU A 28 3.02 -14.31 8.12
C LEU A 28 3.96 -13.50 7.22
N TYR A 29 3.60 -13.33 5.94
CA TYR A 29 4.37 -12.50 5.02
C TYR A 29 4.50 -11.06 5.50
N ALA A 30 3.44 -10.50 6.10
CA ALA A 30 3.48 -9.15 6.67
C ALA A 30 4.58 -9.03 7.72
N GLN A 31 4.79 -10.06 8.55
CA GLN A 31 5.76 -10.03 9.63
C GLN A 31 7.19 -9.95 9.10
N ASP A 32 7.50 -10.74 8.06
CA ASP A 32 8.83 -10.78 7.45
C ASP A 32 9.08 -9.59 6.50
N PHE A 33 8.05 -9.08 5.84
CA PHE A 33 8.18 -7.93 4.93
C PHE A 33 8.13 -6.58 5.63
N GLN A 34 7.57 -6.48 6.84
CA GLN A 34 7.43 -5.19 7.53
C GLN A 34 8.77 -4.46 7.71
N PRO A 35 9.86 -5.13 8.13
CA PRO A 35 11.18 -4.48 8.25
C PRO A 35 11.68 -3.91 6.90
N VAL A 36 11.48 -4.66 5.81
CA VAL A 36 11.88 -4.22 4.45
C VAL A 36 11.07 -2.99 4.03
N LEU A 37 9.76 -2.98 4.29
CA LEU A 37 8.90 -1.84 3.99
C LEU A 37 9.26 -0.60 4.83
N ASP A 38 9.65 -0.80 6.09
CA ASP A 38 10.06 0.30 6.96
C ASP A 38 11.42 0.87 6.53
N GLU A 39 12.39 0.03 6.16
CA GLU A 39 13.65 0.51 5.57
C GLU A 39 13.44 1.23 4.23
N LEU A 40 12.61 0.68 3.34
CA LEU A 40 12.25 1.35 2.09
C LEU A 40 11.59 2.70 2.35
N ARG A 41 10.75 2.81 3.38
CA ARG A 41 10.15 4.08 3.79
C ARG A 41 11.23 5.07 4.25
N GLU A 42 12.18 4.66 5.09
CA GLU A 42 13.25 5.55 5.53
C GLU A 42 14.15 6.00 4.38
N VAL A 43 14.50 5.07 3.49
CA VAL A 43 15.25 5.37 2.25
C VAL A 43 14.46 6.33 1.36
N SER A 44 13.15 6.15 1.22
CA SER A 44 12.30 7.01 0.37
C SER A 44 12.31 8.49 0.79
N LYS A 45 12.57 8.79 2.08
CA LYS A 45 12.70 10.17 2.56
C LYS A 45 13.92 10.89 1.99
N GLN A 46 14.93 10.15 1.54
CA GLN A 46 16.14 10.71 0.93
C GLN A 46 15.92 11.02 -0.56
N PHE A 47 14.87 10.47 -1.16
CA PHE A 47 14.43 10.82 -2.50
C PHE A 47 13.42 11.96 -2.37
N LEU A 48 13.85 13.18 -2.69
CA LEU A 48 12.91 14.26 -2.94
C LEU A 48 11.99 13.81 -4.08
N LEU A 49 10.74 13.52 -3.73
CA LEU A 49 9.66 13.33 -4.67
C LEU A 49 9.59 14.61 -5.52
N ALA A 50 10.20 14.56 -6.71
CA ALA A 50 10.07 15.58 -7.74
C ALA A 50 8.64 15.47 -8.31
N LEU A 51 7.66 15.78 -7.46
CA LEU A 51 6.29 15.95 -7.88
C LEU A 51 6.27 17.27 -8.61
N GLU A 52 6.23 17.20 -9.94
CA GLU A 52 5.80 18.35 -10.72
C GLU A 52 4.44 18.80 -10.16
N PRO A 53 4.24 20.10 -9.91
CA PRO A 53 2.96 20.59 -9.42
C PRO A 53 1.87 20.11 -10.37
N ALA A 54 0.84 19.46 -9.82
CA ALA A 54 -0.28 19.01 -10.61
C ALA A 54 -0.84 20.20 -11.42
N PRO A 55 -1.13 20.03 -12.72
CA PRO A 55 -1.61 21.11 -13.56
C PRO A 55 -2.88 21.71 -12.94
N VAL A 56 -2.82 23.01 -12.60
CA VAL A 56 -3.97 23.77 -12.12
C VAL A 56 -4.77 24.17 -13.36
N TYR A 57 -5.83 23.43 -13.64
CA TYR A 57 -6.81 23.82 -14.66
C TYR A 57 -7.70 24.91 -14.06
N PHE A 58 -7.51 26.15 -14.51
CA PHE A 58 -8.47 27.22 -14.25
C PHE A 58 -9.63 27.09 -15.25
N PRO A 59 -10.88 26.99 -14.80
CA PRO A 59 -12.02 27.12 -15.72
C PRO A 59 -12.12 28.57 -16.19
N GLU A 60 -12.12 28.77 -17.51
CA GLU A 60 -12.50 30.03 -18.17
C GLU A 60 -13.98 30.36 -17.95
#